data_AF-A0A1F8S3Z4-F1
#
_entry.id   AF-A0A1F8S3Z4-F1
#
_cell.length_a   1.000
_cell.length_b   1.000
_cell.length_c   1.000
_cell.angle_alpha   90.00
_cell.angle_beta   90.00
_cell.angle_gamma   90.00
#
_symmetry.space_group_name_H-M   'P 1'
#
loop_
_entity.id
_entity.type
_entity.pdbx_description
1 polymer ?
#
loop_
_entity_poly.entity_id
_entity_poly.type
_entity_poly.pdbx_seq_one_letter_code
_entity_poly.pdbx_strand_id
1 'polypeptide(L)'
;MTDQMTAEAGVVGSRPAPAGLPDARIQPPTIAEPGDAFSALRVIDLVARMARGRPVRLDDLVDRLNATHLDWLFTRSVVVDALVALQANWMADYRNSSGIVLDEGPSGPTVTLEDSSRVDPWIVRQAQREAAECRRLLDEFARRDRPFSGG
;
A
#
# COMPACT_ATOMS: atom_id res chain seq x y z
N MET A 1 -18.52 -27.34 4.22
CA MET A 1 -19.43 -26.34 3.64
C MET A 1 -18.68 -25.02 3.67
N THR A 2 -17.91 -24.76 2.61
CA THR A 2 -17.00 -23.62 2.53
C THR A 2 -17.82 -22.42 2.05
N ASP A 3 -18.01 -21.45 2.93
CA ASP A 3 -18.71 -20.20 2.62
C ASP A 3 -17.87 -19.42 1.58
N GLN A 4 -18.30 -19.47 0.32
CA GLN A 4 -17.61 -18.80 -0.78
C GLN A 4 -17.99 -17.32 -0.77
N MET A 5 -17.23 -16.51 -0.02
CA MET A 5 -17.38 -15.06 -0.05
C MET A 5 -16.99 -14.53 -1.44
N THR A 6 -17.99 -14.14 -2.22
CA THR A 6 -17.83 -13.49 -3.52
C THR A 6 -17.17 -12.13 -3.30
N ALA A 7 -16.09 -11.82 -4.02
CA ALA A 7 -15.52 -10.47 -4.02
C ALA A 7 -16.56 -9.52 -4.64
N GLU A 8 -17.24 -8.73 -3.82
CA GLU A 8 -18.19 -7.72 -4.31
C GLU A 8 -17.44 -6.60 -5.03
N ALA A 9 -18.06 -6.06 -6.08
CA ALA A 9 -17.69 -4.80 -6.72
C ALA A 9 -17.97 -3.61 -5.76
N GLY A 10 -17.26 -3.54 -4.65
CA GLY A 10 -17.25 -2.41 -3.74
C GLY A 10 -16.26 -1.37 -4.24
N VAL A 11 -16.60 -0.08 -4.09
CA VAL A 11 -15.68 1.03 -4.38
C VAL A 11 -14.43 0.88 -3.49
N VAL A 12 -13.32 0.49 -4.11
CA VAL A 12 -12.02 0.38 -3.44
C VAL A 12 -11.63 1.73 -2.85
N GLY A 13 -11.21 1.73 -1.58
CA GLY A 13 -10.79 2.95 -0.89
C GLY A 13 -11.92 3.85 -0.41
N SER A 14 -13.11 3.29 -0.16
CA SER A 14 -14.31 4.05 0.26
C SER A 14 -14.30 4.49 1.72
N ARG A 15 -13.46 3.92 2.58
CA ARG A 15 -13.37 4.38 3.98
C ARG A 15 -12.58 5.69 4.09
N PRO A 16 -12.92 6.56 5.06
CA PRO A 16 -12.07 7.70 5.37
C PRO A 16 -10.66 7.23 5.78
N ALA A 17 -9.66 8.09 5.58
CA ALA A 17 -8.31 7.82 6.07
C ALA A 17 -8.33 7.63 7.59
N PRO A 18 -7.63 6.60 8.11
CA PRO A 18 -7.32 6.52 9.52
C PRO A 18 -6.57 7.78 10.00
N ALA A 19 -6.82 8.19 11.25
CA ALA A 19 -6.14 9.33 11.84
C ALA A 19 -4.61 9.10 11.89
N GLY A 20 -3.84 10.11 11.49
CA GLY A 20 -2.37 10.05 11.49
C GLY A 20 -1.73 9.43 10.25
N LEU A 21 -2.53 9.01 9.25
CA LEU A 21 -2.03 8.59 7.95
C LEU A 21 -1.30 9.77 7.27
N PRO A 22 -0.03 9.61 6.86
CA PRO A 22 0.72 10.67 6.19
C PRO A 22 0.18 10.93 4.78
N ASP A 23 0.49 12.11 4.22
CA ASP A 23 0.23 12.37 2.81
C ASP A 23 1.09 11.45 1.94
N ALA A 24 0.43 10.70 1.06
CA ALA A 24 1.09 9.82 0.10
C ALA A 24 1.69 10.56 -1.11
N ARG A 25 1.42 11.85 -1.29
CA ARG A 25 1.91 12.66 -2.41
C ARG A 25 3.33 13.19 -2.22
N ILE A 26 4.19 12.44 -1.56
CA ILE A 26 5.65 12.69 -1.55
C ILE A 26 6.20 12.25 -2.93
N GLN A 27 7.07 13.03 -3.57
CA GLN A 27 7.61 12.81 -4.94
C GLN A 27 9.16 12.76 -4.90
N PRO A 28 9.96 12.05 -5.75
CA PRO A 28 9.72 11.19 -6.95
C PRO A 28 10.21 9.71 -6.77
N PRO A 29 10.01 8.69 -7.67
CA PRO A 29 9.82 8.62 -9.14
C PRO A 29 8.36 8.70 -9.67
N THR A 30 8.09 8.54 -10.98
CA THR A 30 6.75 8.53 -11.64
C THR A 30 6.40 7.18 -12.29
N ILE A 31 7.31 6.22 -12.21
CA ILE A 31 7.09 4.83 -12.59
C ILE A 31 7.14 4.04 -11.30
N ALA A 32 6.10 3.29 -10.98
CA ALA A 32 6.06 2.53 -9.75
C ALA A 32 6.95 1.27 -9.88
N GLU A 33 7.77 1.01 -8.87
CA GLU A 33 8.69 -0.13 -8.84
C GLU A 33 8.46 -0.98 -7.58
N PRO A 34 8.59 -2.32 -7.68
CA PRO A 34 8.61 -3.17 -6.48
C PRO A 34 9.75 -2.77 -5.54
N GLY A 35 9.48 -2.77 -4.23
CA GLY A 35 10.44 -2.38 -3.19
C GLY A 35 10.70 -0.88 -3.06
N ASP A 36 10.14 -0.04 -3.93
CA ASP A 36 10.28 1.41 -3.84
C ASP A 36 9.32 2.02 -2.80
N ALA A 37 9.85 2.87 -1.91
CA ALA A 37 9.11 3.47 -0.81
C ALA A 37 7.97 4.39 -1.28
N PHE A 38 8.15 5.10 -2.39
CA PHE A 38 7.14 6.03 -2.92
C PHE A 38 5.94 5.29 -3.49
N SER A 39 6.19 4.15 -4.13
CA SER A 39 5.21 3.20 -4.63
C SER A 39 4.46 2.54 -3.47
N ALA A 40 5.20 2.00 -2.50
CA ALA A 40 4.65 1.37 -1.30
C ALA A 40 3.74 2.32 -0.52
N LEU A 41 4.14 3.58 -0.32
CA LEU A 41 3.34 4.57 0.40
C LEU A 41 1.97 4.82 -0.24
N ARG A 42 1.90 4.89 -1.59
CA ARG A 42 0.64 5.07 -2.33
C ARG A 42 -0.25 3.84 -2.25
N VAL A 43 0.33 2.64 -2.34
CA VAL A 43 -0.39 1.39 -2.11
C VAL A 43 -0.96 1.35 -0.69
N ILE A 44 -0.16 1.70 0.32
CA ILE A 44 -0.57 1.72 1.72
C ILE A 44 -1.70 2.73 1.97
N ASP A 45 -1.65 3.93 1.39
CA ASP A 45 -2.75 4.91 1.53
C ASP A 45 -4.08 4.35 0.98
N LEU A 46 -4.05 3.71 -0.18
CA LEU A 46 -5.25 3.08 -0.73
C LEU A 46 -5.74 1.93 0.15
N VAL A 47 -4.82 1.05 0.58
CA VAL A 47 -5.14 -0.12 1.41
C VAL A 47 -5.70 0.29 2.77
N ALA A 48 -5.18 1.37 3.37
CA ALA A 48 -5.70 1.93 4.62
C ALA A 48 -7.19 2.29 4.53
N ARG A 49 -7.67 2.65 3.33
CA ARG A 49 -9.06 3.05 3.04
C ARG A 49 -9.95 1.91 2.54
N MET A 50 -9.44 0.68 2.42
CA MET A 50 -10.27 -0.48 2.05
C MET A 50 -11.28 -0.85 3.13
N ALA A 51 -12.41 -1.43 2.74
CA ALA A 51 -13.28 -2.13 3.71
C ALA A 51 -12.49 -3.25 4.43
N ARG A 52 -12.79 -3.50 5.70
CA ARG A 52 -12.23 -4.67 6.41
C ARG A 52 -13.13 -5.89 6.24
N GLY A 53 -12.57 -7.08 6.46
CA GLY A 53 -13.27 -8.36 6.43
C GLY A 53 -13.81 -8.76 5.06
N ARG A 54 -13.49 -8.00 4.00
CA ARG A 54 -14.00 -8.23 2.64
C ARG A 54 -12.83 -8.40 1.66
N PRO A 55 -12.86 -9.45 0.82
CA PRO A 55 -11.86 -9.61 -0.23
C PRO A 55 -12.04 -8.54 -1.31
N VAL A 56 -10.92 -7.94 -1.73
CA VAL A 56 -10.84 -6.99 -2.84
C VAL A 56 -9.87 -7.54 -3.88
N ARG A 57 -10.23 -7.49 -5.16
CA ARG A 57 -9.35 -7.98 -6.23
C ARG A 57 -8.15 -7.06 -6.38
N LEU A 58 -6.98 -7.66 -6.63
CA LEU A 58 -5.75 -6.89 -6.85
C LEU A 58 -5.83 -6.01 -8.10
N ASP A 59 -6.56 -6.44 -9.14
CA ASP A 59 -6.77 -5.63 -10.35
C ASP A 59 -7.56 -4.37 -10.04
N ASP A 60 -8.58 -4.45 -9.18
CA ASP A 60 -9.36 -3.27 -8.77
C ASP A 60 -8.49 -2.28 -7.97
N LEU A 61 -7.50 -2.77 -7.21
CA LEU A 61 -6.52 -1.90 -6.55
C LEU A 61 -5.62 -1.20 -7.57
N VAL A 62 -5.12 -1.93 -8.58
CA VAL A 62 -4.28 -1.39 -9.66
C VAL A 62 -5.03 -0.32 -10.44
N ASP A 63 -6.25 -0.61 -10.86
CA ASP A 63 -7.11 0.34 -11.58
C ASP A 63 -7.36 1.59 -10.74
N ARG A 64 -7.64 1.41 -9.44
CA ARG A 64 -7.87 2.53 -8.54
C ARG A 64 -6.64 3.38 -8.31
N LEU A 65 -5.45 2.77 -8.19
CA LEU A 65 -4.18 3.50 -8.07
C LEU A 65 -3.90 4.33 -9.32
N ASN A 66 -3.99 3.72 -10.50
CA ASN A 66 -3.76 4.40 -11.79
C ASN A 66 -4.80 5.50 -12.06
N ALA A 67 -6.05 5.32 -11.63
CA ALA A 67 -7.08 6.37 -11.74
C ALA A 67 -6.88 7.52 -10.75
N THR A 68 -6.19 7.29 -9.62
CA THR A 68 -5.97 8.29 -8.57
C THR A 68 -4.67 9.07 -8.79
N HIS A 69 -3.65 8.42 -9.32
CA HIS A 69 -2.31 8.95 -9.56
C HIS A 69 -2.03 8.95 -11.06
N LEU A 70 -2.58 9.93 -11.78
CA LEU A 70 -2.47 10.02 -13.24
C LEU A 70 -1.04 10.25 -13.74
N ASP A 71 -0.16 10.71 -12.85
CA ASP A 71 1.28 10.89 -13.06
C ASP A 71 2.10 9.63 -12.76
N TRP A 72 1.44 8.52 -12.38
CA TRP A 72 2.08 7.25 -12.03
C TRP A 72 1.55 6.09 -12.89
N LEU A 73 2.40 5.07 -13.04
CA LEU A 73 2.00 3.79 -13.61
C LEU A 73 2.24 2.65 -12.60
N PHE A 74 1.15 2.04 -12.15
CA PHE A 74 1.15 0.88 -11.26
C PHE A 74 0.84 -0.41 -12.04
N THR A 75 1.59 -1.45 -11.74
CA THR A 75 1.34 -2.81 -12.22
C THR A 75 0.94 -3.73 -11.07
N ARG A 76 0.40 -4.91 -11.39
CA ARG A 76 0.05 -5.91 -10.37
C ARG A 76 1.24 -6.32 -9.53
N SER A 77 2.45 -6.44 -10.10
CA SER A 77 3.64 -6.84 -9.34
C SER A 77 4.02 -5.84 -8.25
N VAL A 78 3.88 -4.54 -8.51
CA VAL A 78 4.12 -3.48 -7.51
C VAL A 78 3.14 -3.60 -6.35
N VAL A 79 1.86 -3.80 -6.65
CA VAL A 79 0.82 -3.95 -5.63
C VAL A 79 1.03 -5.22 -4.81
N VAL A 80 1.33 -6.35 -5.46
CA VAL A 80 1.62 -7.62 -4.78
C VAL A 80 2.81 -7.48 -3.84
N ASP A 81 3.91 -6.89 -4.31
CA ASP A 81 5.13 -6.72 -3.52
C ASP A 81 4.87 -5.92 -2.24
N ALA A 82 4.18 -4.78 -2.35
CA ALA A 82 3.79 -3.98 -1.20
C ALA A 82 2.87 -4.73 -0.23
N LEU A 83 1.90 -5.50 -0.74
CA LEU A 83 0.99 -6.30 0.09
C LEU A 83 1.70 -7.46 0.80
N VAL A 84 2.66 -8.12 0.13
CA VAL A 84 3.50 -9.17 0.72
C VAL A 84 4.37 -8.58 1.82
N ALA A 85 4.99 -7.41 1.59
CA ALA A 85 5.76 -6.71 2.62
C ALA A 85 4.90 -6.36 3.84
N LEU A 86 3.69 -5.86 3.62
CA LEU A 86 2.75 -5.58 4.73
C LEU A 86 2.36 -6.85 5.49
N GLN A 87 2.05 -7.95 4.79
CA GLN A 87 1.75 -9.24 5.45
C GLN A 87 2.94 -9.72 6.29
N ALA A 88 4.16 -9.64 5.75
CA ALA A 88 5.38 -10.00 6.47
C ALA A 88 5.60 -9.15 7.73
N ASN A 89 5.41 -7.83 7.61
CA ASN A 89 5.51 -6.91 8.76
C ASN A 89 4.46 -7.20 9.82
N TRP A 90 3.23 -7.55 9.42
CA TRP A 90 2.18 -7.92 10.36
C TRP A 90 2.54 -9.22 11.11
N MET A 91 3.03 -10.23 10.39
CA MET A 91 3.51 -11.47 11.00
C MET A 91 4.66 -11.22 11.98
N ALA A 92 5.57 -10.31 11.68
CA ALA A 92 6.65 -9.93 12.57
C ALA A 92 6.14 -9.28 13.86
N ASP A 93 5.15 -8.38 13.76
CA ASP A 93 4.61 -7.62 14.88
C ASP A 93 3.64 -8.42 15.77
N TYR A 94 2.78 -9.25 15.16
CA TYR A 94 1.67 -9.94 15.84
C TYR A 94 1.74 -11.48 15.80
N ARG A 95 2.75 -12.05 15.15
CA ARG A 95 2.99 -13.51 15.05
C ARG A 95 1.80 -14.32 14.51
N ASN A 96 1.04 -13.73 13.60
CA ASN A 96 -0.03 -14.40 12.85
C ASN A 96 -0.16 -13.75 11.47
N SER A 97 -0.88 -14.38 10.55
CA SER A 97 -1.14 -13.85 9.20
C SER A 97 -2.55 -13.28 9.01
N SER A 98 -3.39 -13.22 10.06
CA SER A 98 -4.81 -12.85 9.93
C SER A 98 -5.02 -11.39 9.53
N GLY A 99 -4.04 -10.51 9.81
CA GLY A 99 -4.10 -9.08 9.53
C GLY A 99 -4.29 -8.74 8.06
N ILE A 100 -3.56 -9.43 7.19
CA ILE A 100 -3.52 -9.21 5.75
C ILE A 100 -3.43 -10.57 5.07
N VAL A 101 -4.51 -10.96 4.42
CA VAL A 101 -4.63 -12.25 3.75
C VAL A 101 -4.63 -12.02 2.25
N LEU A 102 -3.63 -12.59 1.58
CA LEU A 102 -3.59 -12.72 0.12
C LEU A 102 -4.11 -14.12 -0.24
N ASP A 103 -5.05 -14.19 -1.17
CA ASP A 103 -5.69 -15.45 -1.57
C ASP A 103 -6.11 -15.44 -3.04
N GLU A 104 -6.33 -16.63 -3.61
CA GLU A 104 -6.85 -16.81 -4.97
C GLU A 104 -8.38 -16.86 -4.96
N GLY A 105 -9.01 -15.78 -5.40
CA GLY A 105 -10.46 -15.69 -5.51
C GLY A 105 -11.00 -16.24 -6.84
N PRO A 106 -12.32 -16.44 -6.97
CA PRO A 106 -12.95 -16.93 -8.20
C PRO A 106 -12.69 -16.08 -9.45
N SER A 107 -12.33 -14.81 -9.27
CA SER A 107 -12.05 -13.84 -10.34
C SER A 107 -10.60 -13.35 -10.32
N GLY A 108 -9.69 -14.12 -9.73
CA GLY A 108 -8.27 -13.81 -9.60
C GLY A 108 -7.86 -13.43 -8.17
N PRO A 109 -6.60 -13.00 -7.99
CA PRO A 109 -6.02 -12.82 -6.67
C PRO A 109 -6.69 -11.66 -5.92
N THR A 110 -6.85 -11.84 -4.63
CA THR A 110 -7.52 -10.91 -3.71
C THR A 110 -6.68 -10.60 -2.49
N VAL A 111 -6.98 -9.48 -1.84
CA VAL A 111 -6.49 -9.15 -0.51
C VAL A 111 -7.66 -8.85 0.42
N THR A 112 -7.57 -9.36 1.65
CA THR A 112 -8.50 -9.09 2.74
C THR A 112 -7.73 -8.52 3.92
N LEU A 113 -8.22 -7.41 4.47
CA LEU A 113 -7.72 -6.88 5.74
C LEU A 113 -8.61 -7.37 6.88
N GLU A 114 -7.98 -7.76 8.00
CA GLU A 114 -8.70 -8.18 9.20
C GLU A 114 -9.73 -7.12 9.65
N ASP A 115 -10.92 -7.57 10.05
CA ASP A 115 -11.90 -6.70 10.72
C ASP A 115 -11.58 -6.56 12.20
N SER A 116 -10.50 -5.83 12.47
CA SER A 116 -10.05 -5.54 13.83
C SER A 116 -9.62 -4.09 14.00
N SER A 117 -9.80 -3.58 15.22
CA SER A 117 -9.35 -2.23 15.60
C SER A 117 -7.82 -2.08 15.60
N ARG A 118 -7.06 -3.17 15.41
CA ARG A 118 -5.60 -3.16 15.38
C ARG A 118 -5.05 -2.73 14.02
N VAL A 119 -5.80 -2.96 12.94
CA VAL A 119 -5.35 -2.69 11.57
C VAL A 119 -5.06 -1.20 11.37
N ASP A 120 -5.96 -0.32 11.78
CA ASP A 120 -5.84 1.13 11.56
C ASP A 120 -4.58 1.73 12.22
N PRO A 121 -4.32 1.59 13.53
CA PRO A 121 -3.10 2.13 14.12
C PRO A 121 -1.84 1.44 13.61
N TRP A 122 -1.91 0.17 13.18
CA TRP A 122 -0.77 -0.54 12.63
C TRP A 122 -0.41 -0.06 11.21
N ILE A 123 -1.39 0.07 10.30
CA ILE A 123 -1.14 0.49 8.92
C ILE A 123 -0.67 1.94 8.85
N VAL A 124 -1.13 2.80 9.77
CA VAL A 124 -0.62 4.16 9.93
C VAL A 124 0.88 4.15 10.26
N ARG A 125 1.35 3.25 11.13
CA ARG A 125 2.79 3.14 11.42
C ARG A 125 3.59 2.65 10.22
N GLN A 126 3.04 1.75 9.40
CA GLN A 126 3.69 1.32 8.16
C GLN A 126 3.81 2.49 7.18
N ALA A 127 2.72 3.24 6.96
CA ALA A 127 2.72 4.42 6.11
C ALA A 127 3.73 5.48 6.60
N GLN A 128 3.83 5.70 7.91
CA GLN A 128 4.79 6.64 8.49
C GLN A 128 6.25 6.22 8.25
N ARG A 129 6.55 4.90 8.31
CA ARG A 129 7.87 4.37 7.98
C ARG A 129 8.22 4.63 6.51
N GLU A 130 7.32 4.30 5.59
CA GLU A 130 7.53 4.56 4.15
C GLU A 130 7.65 6.06 3.85
N ALA A 131 6.82 6.90 4.49
CA ALA A 131 6.91 8.34 4.33
C ALA A 131 8.24 8.92 4.86
N ALA A 132 8.79 8.36 5.93
CA ALA A 132 10.12 8.72 6.41
C ALA A 132 11.22 8.29 5.42
N GLU A 133 11.07 7.11 4.83
CA GLU A 133 12.01 6.61 3.81
C GLU A 133 11.98 7.43 2.52
N CYS A 134 10.78 7.80 2.03
CA CYS A 134 10.61 8.73 0.91
C CYS A 134 11.39 10.03 1.14
N ARG A 135 11.26 10.63 2.33
CA ARG A 135 12.00 11.85 2.70
C ARG A 135 13.50 11.62 2.76
N ARG A 136 13.94 10.48 3.33
CA ARG A 136 15.35 10.12 3.40
C ARG A 136 15.98 10.02 2.00
N LEU A 137 15.30 9.38 1.06
CA LEU A 137 15.73 9.24 -0.33
C LEU A 137 15.78 10.59 -1.06
N LEU A 138 14.77 11.43 -0.87
CA LEU A 138 14.75 12.80 -1.38
C LEU A 138 15.92 13.65 -0.87
N ASP A 139 16.18 13.61 0.43
CA ASP A 139 17.29 14.34 1.03
C ASP A 139 18.64 13.83 0.50
N GLU A 140 18.75 12.52 0.28
CA GLU A 140 19.93 11.89 -0.30
C GLU A 140 20.17 12.34 -1.75
N PHE A 141 19.11 12.37 -2.56
CA PHE A 141 19.15 12.91 -3.92
C PHE A 141 19.57 14.38 -3.92
N ALA A 142 18.92 15.22 -3.12
CA ALA A 142 19.23 16.65 -3.02
C ALA A 142 20.67 16.92 -2.56
N ARG A 143 21.26 16.05 -1.72
CA ARG A 143 22.68 16.16 -1.35
C ARG A 143 23.62 15.83 -2.50
N ARG A 144 23.30 14.81 -3.32
CA ARG A 144 24.11 14.40 -4.47
C ARG A 144 24.04 15.39 -5.63
N ASP A 145 22.88 16.02 -5.82
CA ASP A 145 22.63 16.96 -6.93
C ASP A 145 23.19 18.36 -6.67
N ARG A 146 23.79 18.63 -5.50
CA ARG A 146 24.52 19.89 -5.28
C ARG A 146 25.72 19.91 -6.22
N PRO A 147 25.78 20.82 -7.22
CA PRO A 147 26.95 20.94 -8.07
C PRO A 147 28.16 21.24 -7.18
N PHE A 148 29.29 20.59 -7.46
CA PHE A 148 30.58 20.90 -6.86
C PHE A 148 30.77 22.43 -6.85
N SER A 149 30.51 23.05 -5.70
CA SER A 149 30.81 24.46 -5.47
C SER A 149 32.25 24.51 -4.97
N GLY A 150 33.17 24.42 -5.91
CA GLY A 150 34.62 24.49 -5.75
C GLY A 150 35.21 24.07 -7.09
N GLY A 151 35.84 24.94 -7.89
CA GLY A 151 36.76 26.02 -7.51
C GLY A 151 38.08 25.67 -8.15
#